data_AF-A0A7X5ZDS5-F1
#
_entry.id   AF-A0A7X5ZDS5-F1
#
_cell.length_a   1.000
_cell.length_b   1.000
_cell.length_c   1.000
_cell.angle_alpha   90.00
_cell.angle_beta   90.00
_cell.angle_gamma   90.00
#
_symmetry.space_group_name_H-M   'P 1'
#
loop_
_entity.id
_entity.type
_entity.pdbx_description
1 polymer ?
#
loop_
_entity_poly.entity_id
_entity_poly.type
_entity_poly.pdbx_seq_one_letter_code
_entity_poly.pdbx_strand_id
1 'polypeptide(L)' 'MSEASAREQLAELTEQQGWSRRIVDRADVYLRGATRVRVIWAGDDLSGSSRYQDDVMEQYSRDLATVQGWLTR' A
#
# COMPACT_ATOMS: atom_id res chain seq x y z
N MET A 1 -13.62 -16.82 13.61
CA MET A 1 -13.25 -15.95 12.47
C MET A 1 -12.09 -15.11 12.96
N SER A 2 -10.91 -15.20 12.33
CA SER A 2 -9.78 -14.32 12.65
C SER A 2 -10.08 -12.91 12.16
N GLU A 3 -9.57 -11.92 12.87
CA GLU A 3 -9.55 -10.54 12.39
C GLU A 3 -8.68 -10.46 11.12
N ALA A 4 -9.14 -9.72 10.11
CA ALA A 4 -8.39 -9.56 8.87
C ALA A 4 -7.06 -8.85 9.15
N SER A 5 -5.96 -9.28 8.52
CA SER A 5 -4.65 -8.67 8.75
C SER A 5 -4.59 -7.25 8.22
N ALA A 6 -3.61 -6.45 8.68
CA ALA A 6 -3.42 -5.09 8.15
C ALA A 6 -3.22 -5.09 6.62
N ARG A 7 -2.60 -6.14 6.08
CA ARG A 7 -2.43 -6.33 4.63
C ARG A 7 -3.74 -6.59 3.91
N GLU A 8 -4.63 -7.39 4.50
CA GLU A 8 -5.96 -7.68 3.95
C GLU A 8 -6.86 -6.44 4.01
N GLN A 9 -6.90 -5.77 5.16
CA GLN A 9 -7.65 -4.52 5.33
C GLN A 9 -7.23 -3.43 4.33
N LEU A 10 -5.92 -3.28 4.09
CA LEU A 10 -5.41 -2.33 3.11
C LEU A 10 -5.82 -2.70 1.67
N ALA A 11 -5.81 -3.99 1.34
CA ALA A 11 -6.23 -4.47 0.04
C ALA A 11 -7.70 -4.14 -0.23
N GLU A 12 -8.59 -4.49 0.70
CA GLU A 12 -10.03 -4.21 0.60
C GLU A 12 -10.31 -2.71 0.46
N LEU A 13 -9.64 -1.88 1.27
CA LEU A 13 -9.75 -0.42 1.20
C LEU A 13 -9.38 0.11 -0.19
N THR A 14 -8.26 -0.37 -0.74
CA THR A 14 -7.74 0.13 -2.01
C THR A 14 -8.58 -0.28 -3.22
N GLU A 15 -9.15 -1.49 -3.18
CA GLU A 15 -10.06 -1.98 -4.22
C GLU A 15 -11.30 -1.09 -4.32
N GLN A 16 -11.89 -0.71 -3.18
CA GLN A 16 -13.03 0.20 -3.11
C GLN A 16 -12.69 1.62 -3.63
N GLN A 17 -11.42 2.02 -3.55
CA GLN A 17 -10.92 3.34 -3.95
C GLN A 17 -10.36 3.39 -5.38
N GLY A 18 -10.57 2.32 -6.16
CA GLY A 18 -10.20 2.25 -7.58
C GLY A 18 -8.71 2.04 -7.84
N TRP A 19 -7.95 1.57 -6.85
CA TRP A 19 -6.56 1.19 -7.06
C TRP A 19 -6.46 -0.19 -7.69
N SER A 20 -5.49 -0.35 -8.58
CA SER A 20 -5.04 -1.67 -9.02
C SER A 20 -3.95 -2.18 -8.09
N ARG A 21 -4.11 -3.38 -7.54
CA ARG A 21 -3.10 -4.04 -6.68
C ARG A 21 -2.34 -5.12 -7.45
N ARG A 22 -1.03 -5.16 -7.28
CA ARG A 22 -0.16 -6.25 -7.73
C ARG A 22 0.68 -6.75 -6.55
N ILE A 23 0.73 -8.06 -6.35
CA ILE A 23 1.57 -8.68 -5.33
C ILE A 23 2.89 -9.12 -5.97
N VAL A 24 4.01 -8.70 -5.39
CA VAL A 24 5.36 -9.03 -5.82
C VAL A 24 6.16 -9.44 -4.59
N ASP A 25 6.29 -10.76 -4.38
CA ASP A 25 6.93 -11.34 -3.18
C ASP A 25 6.26 -10.79 -1.90
N ARG A 26 7.04 -10.21 -0.98
CA ARG A 26 6.56 -9.59 0.26
C ARG A 26 5.97 -8.20 0.07
N ALA A 27 5.84 -7.70 -1.16
CA ALA A 27 5.34 -6.36 -1.44
C ALA A 27 4.00 -6.35 -2.16
N ASP A 28 3.17 -5.39 -1.79
CA ASP A 28 2.00 -4.99 -2.57
C ASP A 28 2.31 -3.67 -3.28
N VAL A 29 1.98 -3.60 -4.57
CA VAL A 29 2.13 -2.41 -5.39
C VAL A 29 0.75 -1.95 -5.81
N TYR A 30 0.36 -0.78 -5.32
CA TYR A 30 -0.89 -0.12 -5.65
C TYR A 30 -0.64 0.94 -6.73
N LEU A 31 -1.46 0.93 -7.79
CA LEU A 31 -1.39 1.88 -8.90
C LEU A 31 -2.74 2.58 -9.10
N ARG A 32 -2.71 3.90 -9.25
CA ARG A 32 -3.87 4.71 -9.66
C ARG A 32 -3.39 5.92 -10.44
N GLY A 33 -3.63 5.91 -11.75
CA GLY A 33 -3.03 6.88 -12.67
C GLY A 33 -1.50 6.84 -12.60
N ALA A 34 -0.87 8.00 -12.44
CA ALA A 34 0.58 8.14 -12.30
C ALA A 34 1.11 7.91 -10.87
N THR A 35 0.22 7.72 -9.88
CA THR A 35 0.64 7.43 -8.51
C THR A 35 0.86 5.93 -8.32
N ARG A 36 2.02 5.58 -7.75
CA ARG A 36 2.36 4.22 -7.32
C ARG A 36 2.68 4.22 -5.83
N VAL A 37 2.09 3.33 -5.06
CA VAL A 37 2.47 3.08 -3.67
C VAL A 37 2.95 1.64 -3.54
N ARG A 38 4.20 1.44 -3.12
CA ARG A 38 4.76 0.12 -2.82
C ARG A 38 4.77 -0.06 -1.31
N VAL A 39 4.18 -1.14 -0.82
CA VAL A 39 4.07 -1.49 0.60
C VAL A 39 4.75 -2.83 0.81
N ILE A 40 5.71 -2.90 1.73
CA ILE A 40 6.54 -4.07 1.99
C ILE A 40 6.15 -4.63 3.36
N TRP A 41 5.77 -5.89 3.40
CA TRP A 41 5.28 -6.57 4.60
C TRP A 41 6.36 -7.45 5.23
N ALA A 42 6.30 -7.64 6.54
CA ALA A 42 7.06 -8.65 7.30
C ALA A 42 6.04 -9.45 8.11
N GLY A 43 5.57 -10.57 7.56
CA GLY A 43 4.33 -11.19 8.03
C GLY A 43 3.16 -10.24 7.78
N ASP A 44 2.39 -9.95 8.82
CA ASP A 44 1.25 -9.02 8.77
C ASP A 44 1.63 -7.56 9.11
N ASP A 45 2.88 -7.32 9.51
CA ASP A 45 3.37 -6.00 9.88
C ASP A 45 3.98 -5.23 8.69
N LEU A 46 3.82 -3.92 8.71
CA LEU A 46 4.47 -3.02 7.75
C LEU A 46 5.98 -2.94 8.04
N SER A 47 6.80 -3.29 7.05
CA SER A 47 8.26 -3.14 7.13
C SER A 47 8.77 -1.87 6.46
N GLY A 48 8.02 -1.34 5.49
CA GLY A 48 8.31 -0.08 4.82
C GLY A 48 7.44 0.17 3.60
N SER A 49 7.37 1.41 3.18
CA SER A 49 6.56 1.82 2.05
C SER A 49 7.17 3.01 1.30
N SER A 50 6.90 3.10 0.02
CA SER A 50 7.30 4.24 -0.81
C SER A 50 6.16 4.68 -1.72
N ARG A 51 5.95 6.00 -1.80
CA ARG A 51 5.03 6.64 -2.74
C ARG A 51 5.83 7.28 -3.86
N TYR A 52 5.39 7.01 -5.07
CA TYR A 52 5.92 7.56 -6.30
C TYR A 52 4.83 8.33 -7.03
N GLN A 53 5.27 9.36 -7.76
CA GLN A 53 4.48 10.11 -8.73
C GLN A 53 5.31 10.19 -10.00
N ASP A 54 4.76 9.75 -11.13
CA ASP A 54 5.46 9.74 -12.42
C ASP A 54 6.83 9.04 -12.33
N ASP A 55 6.84 7.88 -11.66
CA ASP A 55 8.02 7.05 -11.34
C ASP A 55 9.11 7.69 -10.47
N VAL A 56 8.95 8.95 -10.05
CA VAL A 56 9.83 9.61 -9.08
C VAL A 56 9.37 9.27 -7.66
N MET A 57 10.30 8.80 -6.84
CA MET A 57 10.02 8.54 -5.42
C MET A 57 9.92 9.86 -4.67
N GLU A 58 8.76 10.15 -4.10
CA GLU A 58 8.53 11.39 -3.36
C GLU A 58 8.60 11.19 -1.84
N GLN A 59 8.10 10.05 -1.35
CA GLN A 59 7.96 9.81 0.08
C GLN A 59 8.28 8.36 0.46
N TYR A 60 8.78 8.18 1.67
CA TYR A 60 9.00 6.89 2.32
C TYR A 60 8.39 6.93 3.72
N SER A 61 7.74 5.84 4.14
CA SER A 61 7.21 5.72 5.51
C SER A 61 7.23 4.27 6.00
N ARG A 62 7.31 4.09 7.31
CA ARG A 62 7.05 2.83 8.02
C ARG A 62 5.79 2.88 8.89
N ASP A 63 5.07 3.99 8.85
CA ASP A 63 3.82 4.18 9.57
C ASP A 63 2.62 3.81 8.68
N LEU A 64 1.79 2.87 9.14
CA LEU A 64 0.64 2.37 8.40
C LEU A 64 -0.41 3.47 8.20
N ALA A 65 -0.61 4.37 9.16
CA ALA A 65 -1.58 5.45 9.05
C ALA A 65 -1.21 6.41 7.91
N THR A 66 0.08 6.74 7.78
CA THR A 66 0.59 7.52 6.64
C THR A 66 0.32 6.83 5.30
N VAL A 67 0.56 5.52 5.20
CA VAL A 67 0.32 4.74 3.96
C VAL A 67 -1.16 4.71 3.60
N GLN A 68 -2.03 4.47 4.59
CA GLN A 68 -3.48 4.56 4.41
C GLN A 68 -3.87 5.95 3.89
N GLY A 69 -3.32 7.01 4.47
CA GLY A 69 -3.55 8.39 4.03
C GLY A 69 -3.09 8.70 2.61
N TRP A 70 -2.13 7.96 2.04
CA TRP A 70 -1.80 8.07 0.61
C TRP A 70 -2.82 7.36 -0.28
N LEU A 71 -3.38 6.25 0.20
CA LEU A 71 -4.26 5.37 -0.56
C LEU A 71 -5.73 5.79 -0.51
N THR A 72 -6.14 6.60 0.46
CA THR A 72 -7.51 7.13 0.59
C THR A 72 -7.72 8.51 -0.01
N ARG A 73 -6.65 9.18 -0.47
CA ARG A 73 -6.74 10.47 -1.16
C ARG A 73 -7.42 10.37 -2.52
#